data_AF-A0A4U5QLC0-F1
#
_entry.id   AF-A0A4U5QLC0-F1
#
_cell.length_a   1.000
_cell.length_b   1.000
_cell.length_c   1.000
_cell.angle_alpha   90.00
_cell.angle_beta   90.00
_cell.angle_gamma   90.00
#
_symmetry.space_group_name_H-M   'P 1'
#
loop_
_entity.id
_entity.type
_entity.pdbx_description
1 polymer ?
#
loop_
_entity_poly.entity_id
_entity_poly.type
_entity_poly.pdbx_seq_one_letter_code
_entity_poly.pdbx_strand_id
1 'polypeptide(L)'
;MFPLISPPPQVATSQPLLSPSSSSQPTLSPPQPTLSPTQSPLPVDPDFQPENLCVVLPLSPLNLHPMTTRSKNATSALTTSASATLLQPPVKENREYNVPTFDEYVRNGLATSTYGVIMAASFLGMEEVAGGEEFEWLKSNPKIIKAGKMIGRLRNDVVSHEDEQKRGDCASGVECYMKQYDVSEKKAIEEIQKMDVNVWKDINEDCMRPTNAPMLLLQHFVNLVRVTDVAYATDEDSYTIPLGLKDHVALLYIEQVPLYE
;
A
#
# COMPACT_ATOMS: atom_id res chain seq x y z
N MET A 1 3.49 -13.94 20.33
CA MET A 1 4.74 -13.49 20.98
C MET A 1 5.53 -12.80 19.87
N PHE A 2 5.55 -11.46 19.86
CA PHE A 2 6.32 -10.70 18.87
C PHE A 2 7.82 -10.88 19.17
N PRO A 3 8.71 -10.99 18.16
CA PRO A 3 10.14 -10.94 18.43
C PRO A 3 10.50 -9.55 18.96
N LEU A 4 11.26 -9.53 20.06
CA LEU A 4 11.82 -8.32 20.66
C LEU A 4 12.60 -7.54 19.59
N ILE A 5 12.20 -6.30 19.35
CA ILE A 5 12.92 -5.34 18.52
C ILE A 5 14.27 -5.08 19.21
N SER A 6 15.36 -5.52 18.59
CA SER A 6 16.71 -5.24 19.08
C SER A 6 17.01 -3.73 18.95
N PRO A 7 17.59 -3.09 19.96
CA PRO A 7 17.97 -1.68 19.88
C PRO A 7 19.10 -1.47 18.85
N PRO A 8 19.14 -0.31 18.15
CA PRO A 8 20.15 -0.05 17.13
C PRO A 8 21.55 0.15 17.74
N PRO A 9 22.62 -0.27 17.04
CA PRO A 9 24.00 -0.09 17.50
C PRO A 9 24.44 1.38 17.42
N GLN A 10 25.26 1.81 18.39
CA GLN A 10 25.83 3.17 18.43
C GLN A 10 26.88 3.38 17.33
N VAL A 11 26.81 4.54 16.68
CA VAL A 11 27.64 4.93 15.53
C VAL A 11 29.04 5.35 15.99
N ALA A 12 30.07 4.67 15.47
CA ALA A 12 31.45 5.17 15.46
C ALA A 12 31.67 6.00 14.18
N THR A 13 32.19 7.21 14.35
CA THR A 13 32.50 8.19 13.30
C THR A 13 33.63 7.73 12.38
N SER A 14 33.42 7.78 11.06
CA SER A 14 34.47 7.63 10.05
C SER A 14 34.38 8.71 8.96
N GLN A 15 35.56 9.19 8.54
CA GLN A 15 35.82 10.34 7.65
C GLN A 15 35.49 10.08 6.16
N PRO A 16 35.31 11.13 5.33
CA PRO A 16 34.82 10.98 3.96
C PRO A 16 35.91 10.62 2.94
N LEU A 17 35.56 9.73 1.99
CA LEU A 17 36.36 9.36 0.81
C LEU A 17 36.08 10.29 -0.38
N LEU A 18 37.14 10.56 -1.16
CA LEU A 18 37.18 11.39 -2.37
C LEU A 18 36.45 10.76 -3.57
N SER A 19 35.81 11.62 -4.38
CA SER A 19 35.10 11.35 -5.63
C SER A 19 36.02 11.22 -6.87
N PRO A 20 35.71 10.39 -7.89
CA PRO A 20 36.39 10.44 -9.17
C PRO A 20 35.60 11.18 -10.27
N SER A 21 36.39 11.63 -11.24
CA SER A 21 36.17 12.58 -12.33
C SER A 21 35.27 12.11 -13.50
N SER A 22 34.60 13.08 -14.13
CA SER A 22 33.81 12.99 -15.36
C SER A 22 34.63 12.78 -16.63
N SER A 23 34.19 11.90 -17.53
CA SER A 23 34.62 11.86 -18.93
C SER A 23 33.41 11.92 -19.87
N SER A 24 33.52 12.77 -20.89
CA SER A 24 32.48 13.15 -21.85
C SER A 24 32.43 12.20 -23.04
N GLN A 25 31.23 11.82 -23.51
CA GLN A 25 31.03 11.20 -24.82
C GLN A 25 30.27 12.15 -25.77
N PRO A 26 30.57 12.12 -27.10
CA PRO A 26 29.97 13.04 -28.07
C PRO A 26 28.58 12.57 -28.55
N THR A 27 27.71 13.55 -28.78
CA THR A 27 26.34 13.42 -29.28
C THR A 27 26.30 13.15 -30.77
N LEU A 28 25.52 12.15 -31.19
CA LEU A 28 25.11 11.92 -32.57
C LEU A 28 23.58 12.07 -32.65
N SER A 29 23.11 13.03 -33.44
CA SER A 29 21.68 13.26 -33.68
C SER A 29 21.09 12.19 -34.61
N PRO A 30 19.87 11.67 -34.36
CA PRO A 30 19.25 10.70 -35.26
C PRO A 30 18.57 11.38 -36.48
N PRO A 31 18.45 10.68 -37.62
CA PRO A 31 17.82 11.21 -38.83
C PRO A 31 16.29 11.17 -38.71
N GLN A 32 15.61 12.18 -39.29
CA GLN A 32 14.15 12.21 -39.37
C GLN A 32 13.61 11.18 -40.38
N PRO A 33 12.54 10.43 -40.05
CA PRO A 33 11.82 9.61 -41.02
C PRO A 33 10.81 10.44 -41.81
N THR A 34 10.84 10.23 -43.12
CA THR A 34 9.86 10.69 -44.11
C THR A 34 8.53 9.93 -43.94
N LEU A 35 7.43 10.68 -43.90
CA LEU A 35 6.07 10.16 -43.77
C LEU A 35 5.57 9.60 -45.10
N SER A 36 4.98 8.39 -45.07
CA SER A 36 3.97 7.96 -46.04
C SER A 36 2.78 7.36 -45.29
N PRO A 37 1.54 7.74 -45.62
CA PRO A 37 0.36 7.40 -44.84
C PRO A 37 -0.19 6.04 -45.28
N THR A 38 -0.81 5.31 -44.35
CA THR A 38 -2.15 4.69 -44.46
C THR A 38 -2.21 3.46 -43.56
N GLN A 39 -2.71 3.61 -42.33
CA GLN A 39 -3.57 2.59 -41.71
C GLN A 39 -4.65 3.31 -40.90
N SER A 40 -5.90 2.99 -41.21
CA SER A 40 -7.10 3.55 -40.58
C SER A 40 -7.15 3.15 -39.10
N PRO A 41 -7.61 4.03 -38.19
CA PRO A 41 -7.85 3.66 -36.79
C PRO A 41 -8.85 2.50 -36.71
N LEU A 42 -8.63 1.56 -35.79
CA LEU A 42 -9.62 0.54 -35.45
C LEU A 42 -10.96 1.20 -35.07
N PRO A 43 -12.10 0.59 -35.40
CA PRO A 43 -13.40 1.20 -35.11
C PRO A 43 -13.59 1.25 -33.59
N VAL A 44 -13.69 2.45 -33.05
CA VAL A 44 -14.25 2.68 -31.71
C VAL A 44 -15.75 2.48 -31.85
N ASP A 45 -16.33 1.59 -31.04
CA ASP A 45 -17.77 1.40 -30.97
C ASP A 45 -18.43 2.74 -30.56
N PRO A 46 -19.20 3.39 -31.44
CA PRO A 46 -19.80 4.69 -31.15
C PRO A 46 -20.83 4.64 -30.02
N ASP A 47 -21.28 3.44 -29.64
CA ASP A 47 -22.20 3.20 -28.52
C ASP A 47 -21.47 2.90 -27.20
N PHE A 48 -20.13 2.87 -27.20
CA PHE A 48 -19.35 2.73 -25.97
C PHE A 48 -19.36 4.04 -25.18
N GLN A 49 -20.34 4.14 -24.29
CA GLN A 49 -20.50 5.24 -23.34
C GLN A 49 -19.99 4.76 -21.96
N PRO A 50 -18.73 5.03 -21.57
CA PRO A 50 -18.17 4.57 -20.29
C PRO A 50 -18.96 5.05 -19.06
N GLU A 51 -19.72 6.14 -19.20
CA GLU A 51 -20.69 6.65 -18.21
C GLU A 51 -21.89 5.72 -17.96
N ASN A 52 -22.16 4.76 -18.86
CA ASN A 52 -23.23 3.78 -18.76
C ASN A 52 -22.77 2.40 -18.24
N LEU A 53 -21.48 2.22 -17.95
CA LEU A 53 -20.96 1.07 -17.22
C LEU A 53 -21.40 1.14 -15.75
N CYS A 54 -22.66 0.78 -15.49
CA CYS A 54 -23.15 0.57 -14.14
C CYS A 54 -22.59 -0.77 -13.64
N VAL A 55 -21.41 -0.73 -13.01
CA VAL A 55 -20.91 -1.87 -12.23
C VAL A 55 -21.76 -1.95 -10.95
N VAL A 56 -22.95 -2.54 -11.06
CA VAL A 56 -23.79 -2.86 -9.92
C VAL A 56 -23.31 -4.18 -9.33
N LEU A 57 -22.28 -4.11 -8.48
CA LEU A 57 -22.04 -5.18 -7.52
C LEU A 57 -23.20 -5.15 -6.51
N PRO A 58 -23.86 -6.28 -6.20
CA PRO A 58 -24.84 -6.34 -5.12
C PRO A 58 -24.08 -6.32 -3.78
N LEU A 59 -23.56 -5.15 -3.43
CA LEU A 59 -23.07 -4.86 -2.09
C LEU A 59 -24.25 -4.37 -1.28
N SER A 60 -24.54 -5.03 -0.16
CA SER A 60 -25.39 -4.46 0.90
C SER A 60 -24.93 -3.03 1.20
N PRO A 61 -25.84 -2.09 1.52
CA PRO A 61 -25.50 -0.68 1.67
C PRO A 61 -24.37 -0.53 2.70
N LEU A 62 -23.16 -0.26 2.20
CA LEU A 62 -22.08 0.35 2.97
C LEU A 62 -22.67 1.63 3.56
N ASN A 63 -22.85 1.69 4.88
CA ASN A 63 -22.89 2.98 5.56
C ASN A 63 -21.47 3.56 5.48
N LEU A 64 -21.11 4.04 4.28
CA LEU A 64 -20.39 5.29 4.20
C LEU A 64 -21.34 6.29 4.85
N HIS A 65 -21.08 6.64 6.11
CA HIS A 65 -21.17 8.06 6.40
C HIS A 65 -19.97 8.62 5.64
N PRO A 66 -20.16 9.46 4.62
CA PRO A 66 -19.05 10.28 4.20
C PRO A 66 -18.67 11.21 5.38
N MET A 67 -18.09 12.33 5.10
CA MET A 67 -19.01 13.45 4.97
C MET A 67 -20.51 13.09 4.69
N THR A 68 -21.24 12.42 5.61
CA THR A 68 -22.70 12.13 5.70
C THR A 68 -23.49 11.38 4.61
N THR A 69 -24.14 10.23 4.95
CA THR A 69 -25.52 9.78 4.58
C THR A 69 -25.86 8.28 4.87
N ARG A 70 -26.71 8.08 5.89
CA ARG A 70 -27.77 7.07 6.19
C ARG A 70 -28.16 5.95 5.17
N SER A 71 -28.20 4.67 5.61
CA SER A 71 -29.40 3.76 5.57
C SER A 71 -29.17 2.36 6.20
N LYS A 72 -30.24 1.63 6.57
CA LYS A 72 -30.27 0.48 7.52
C LYS A 72 -30.46 -0.91 6.86
N ASN A 73 -29.83 -1.94 7.45
CA ASN A 73 -30.30 -3.33 7.74
C ASN A 73 -29.38 -4.50 7.30
N ALA A 74 -28.85 -5.19 8.32
CA ALA A 74 -28.68 -6.64 8.59
C ALA A 74 -27.99 -7.66 7.63
N THR A 75 -27.19 -8.52 8.30
CA THR A 75 -26.90 -9.98 8.10
C THR A 75 -25.53 -10.35 7.48
N SER A 76 -24.74 -11.35 7.92
CA SER A 76 -24.29 -11.85 9.23
C SER A 76 -22.99 -12.71 9.05
N ALA A 77 -22.25 -12.87 10.16
CA ALA A 77 -21.39 -14.02 10.53
C ALA A 77 -19.87 -14.09 10.24
N LEU A 78 -19.28 -13.54 9.17
CA LEU A 78 -17.79 -13.48 9.03
C LEU A 78 -17.19 -12.11 9.41
N THR A 79 -18.04 -11.10 9.47
CA THR A 79 -17.74 -9.69 9.78
C THR A 79 -17.52 -9.43 11.27
N THR A 80 -17.91 -10.34 12.16
CA THR A 80 -17.98 -10.07 13.61
C THR A 80 -16.62 -9.81 14.26
N SER A 81 -15.55 -10.47 13.81
CA SER A 81 -14.21 -10.25 14.39
C SER A 81 -13.57 -8.93 13.96
N ALA A 82 -13.88 -8.41 12.76
CA ALA A 82 -13.36 -7.14 12.27
C ALA A 82 -14.24 -5.95 12.71
N SER A 83 -15.56 -6.17 12.82
CA SER A 83 -16.53 -5.14 13.19
C SER A 83 -16.44 -4.70 14.65
N ALA A 84 -15.99 -5.57 15.56
CA ALA A 84 -15.85 -5.23 16.98
C ALA A 84 -14.72 -4.22 17.25
N THR A 85 -13.67 -4.19 16.42
CA THR A 85 -12.53 -3.27 16.58
C THR A 85 -12.81 -1.87 15.99
N LEU A 86 -13.78 -1.76 15.07
CA LEU A 86 -14.05 -0.54 14.28
C LEU A 86 -15.15 0.38 14.85
N LEU A 87 -15.75 0.04 16.01
CA LEU A 87 -16.95 0.72 16.55
C LEU A 87 -16.68 1.71 17.70
N GLN A 88 -15.59 2.47 17.68
CA GLN A 88 -15.44 3.60 18.62
C GLN A 88 -15.85 4.93 17.97
N PRO A 89 -16.74 5.73 18.61
CA PRO A 89 -17.26 6.97 18.04
C PRO A 89 -16.22 8.10 18.01
N PRO A 90 -16.36 9.13 17.13
CA PRO A 90 -15.50 10.30 17.15
C PRO A 90 -15.93 11.23 18.27
N VAL A 91 -15.13 11.28 19.33
CA VAL A 91 -15.34 12.22 20.45
C VAL A 91 -14.55 13.50 20.14
N LYS A 92 -15.24 14.54 19.65
CA LYS A 92 -14.77 15.92 19.77
C LYS A 92 -15.00 16.36 21.22
N GLU A 93 -14.15 15.93 22.12
CA GLU A 93 -14.16 16.42 23.48
C GLU A 93 -12.75 16.30 24.06
N ASN A 94 -12.39 17.31 24.83
CA ASN A 94 -11.10 17.65 25.43
C ASN A 94 -10.51 16.54 26.33
N ARG A 95 -10.23 15.36 25.75
CA ARG A 95 -9.47 14.28 26.37
C ARG A 95 -8.05 14.44 25.89
N GLU A 96 -7.15 14.66 26.84
CA GLU A 96 -5.71 14.48 26.70
C GLU A 96 -5.47 13.22 25.86
N TYR A 97 -5.17 13.39 24.57
CA TYR A 97 -5.09 12.28 23.61
C TYR A 97 -3.85 11.49 23.99
N ASN A 98 -4.02 10.44 24.78
CA ASN A 98 -2.89 9.62 25.15
C ASN A 98 -2.43 8.88 23.90
N VAL A 99 -1.42 9.44 23.23
CA VAL A 99 -0.73 8.81 22.11
C VAL A 99 -0.35 7.38 22.56
N PRO A 100 -0.86 6.34 21.87
CA PRO A 100 -0.64 4.95 22.28
C PRO A 100 0.84 4.59 22.15
N THR A 101 1.23 3.44 22.71
CA THR A 101 2.53 2.86 22.37
C THR A 101 2.57 2.51 20.89
N PHE A 102 3.74 2.58 20.26
CA PHE A 102 3.98 2.11 18.89
C PHE A 102 3.49 0.68 18.68
N ASP A 103 3.72 -0.22 19.64
CA ASP A 103 3.26 -1.62 19.54
C ASP A 103 1.73 -1.76 19.55
N GLU A 104 1.02 -0.91 20.30
CA GLU A 104 -0.44 -0.86 20.30
C GLU A 104 -0.97 -0.23 19.01
N TYR A 105 -0.35 0.86 18.57
CA TYR A 105 -0.66 1.52 17.30
C TYR A 105 -0.54 0.54 16.15
N VAL A 106 0.61 -0.12 15.99
CA VAL A 106 0.89 -1.07 14.90
C VAL A 106 -0.14 -2.20 14.91
N ARG A 107 -0.48 -2.75 16.08
CA ARG A 107 -1.49 -3.81 16.19
C ARG A 107 -2.83 -3.42 15.57
N ASN A 108 -3.28 -2.19 15.80
CA ASN A 108 -4.48 -1.65 15.17
C ASN A 108 -4.23 -1.30 13.69
N GLY A 109 -3.09 -0.69 13.39
CA GLY A 109 -2.63 -0.30 12.06
C GLY A 109 -2.61 -1.45 11.04
N LEU A 110 -2.26 -2.66 11.49
CA LEU A 110 -2.31 -3.86 10.63
C LEU A 110 -3.73 -4.13 10.12
N ALA A 111 -4.77 -3.90 10.93
CA ALA A 111 -6.16 -4.10 10.53
C ALA A 111 -6.63 -2.98 9.59
N THR A 112 -6.25 -1.73 9.87
CA THR A 112 -6.67 -0.55 9.10
C THR A 112 -5.87 -0.35 7.80
N SER A 113 -4.78 -1.09 7.59
CA SER A 113 -4.02 -1.10 6.33
C SER A 113 -4.83 -1.58 5.10
N THR A 114 -5.99 -2.20 5.30
CA THR A 114 -6.90 -2.76 4.26
C THR A 114 -6.37 -3.95 3.45
N TYR A 115 -5.08 -4.28 3.52
CA TYR A 115 -4.44 -5.38 2.78
C TYR A 115 -5.17 -6.73 2.89
N GLY A 116 -5.62 -7.09 4.10
CA GLY A 116 -6.37 -8.34 4.29
C GLY A 116 -7.72 -8.35 3.59
N VAL A 117 -8.40 -7.19 3.53
CA VAL A 117 -9.69 -7.04 2.85
C VAL A 117 -9.51 -7.04 1.34
N ILE A 118 -8.50 -6.34 0.82
CA ILE A 118 -8.19 -6.32 -0.62
C ILE A 118 -7.84 -7.71 -1.11
N MET A 119 -7.04 -8.47 -0.33
CA MET A 119 -6.70 -9.85 -0.66
C MET A 119 -7.93 -10.76 -0.65
N ALA A 120 -8.79 -10.65 0.37
CA ALA A 120 -10.03 -11.43 0.45
C ALA A 120 -10.99 -11.11 -0.71
N ALA A 121 -11.10 -9.82 -1.09
CA ALA A 121 -11.89 -9.41 -2.24
C ALA A 121 -11.32 -9.95 -3.55
N SER A 122 -9.99 -9.98 -3.70
CA SER A 122 -9.33 -10.54 -4.89
C SER A 122 -9.61 -12.03 -5.07
N PHE A 123 -9.70 -12.80 -3.98
CA PHE A 123 -10.01 -14.23 -4.05
C PHE A 123 -11.35 -14.53 -4.71
N LEU A 124 -12.33 -13.62 -4.61
CA LEU A 124 -13.63 -13.79 -5.28
C LEU A 124 -13.50 -13.83 -6.80
N GLY A 125 -12.47 -13.20 -7.38
CA GLY A 125 -12.19 -13.26 -8.82
C GLY A 125 -11.21 -14.36 -9.23
N MET A 126 -10.77 -15.20 -8.28
CA MET A 126 -9.75 -16.24 -8.49
C MET A 126 -10.26 -17.63 -8.10
N GLU A 127 -11.54 -17.92 -8.39
CA GLU A 127 -12.26 -19.13 -7.94
C GLU A 127 -11.55 -20.45 -8.29
N GLU A 128 -10.80 -20.49 -9.41
CA GLU A 128 -10.02 -21.65 -9.85
C GLU A 128 -8.82 -21.98 -8.93
N VAL A 129 -8.41 -21.03 -8.07
CA VAL A 129 -7.22 -21.13 -7.21
C VAL A 129 -7.55 -20.89 -5.74
N ALA A 130 -8.59 -20.12 -5.43
CA ALA A 130 -8.96 -19.74 -4.08
C ALA A 130 -10.34 -20.29 -3.71
N GLY A 131 -10.37 -21.15 -2.69
CA GLY A 131 -11.57 -21.68 -2.07
C GLY A 131 -11.58 -21.49 -0.55
N GLY A 132 -12.39 -22.29 0.14
CA GLY A 132 -12.58 -22.15 1.59
C GLY A 132 -11.29 -22.33 2.41
N GLU A 133 -10.38 -23.19 1.97
CA GLU A 133 -9.08 -23.41 2.63
C GLU A 133 -8.19 -22.17 2.55
N GLU A 134 -8.15 -21.51 1.39
CA GLU A 134 -7.38 -20.29 1.17
C GLU A 134 -7.95 -19.10 1.96
N PHE A 135 -9.29 -19.01 2.10
CA PHE A 135 -9.92 -18.00 2.96
C PHE A 135 -9.58 -18.22 4.44
N GLU A 136 -9.58 -19.46 4.94
CA GLU A 136 -9.16 -19.75 6.32
C GLU A 136 -7.64 -19.54 6.50
N TRP A 137 -6.82 -19.87 5.49
CA TRP A 137 -5.40 -19.52 5.47
C TRP A 137 -5.21 -18.00 5.60
N LEU A 138 -5.88 -17.19 4.78
CA LEU A 138 -5.80 -15.72 4.83
C LEU A 138 -6.22 -15.17 6.19
N LYS A 139 -7.33 -15.69 6.74
CA LYS A 139 -7.89 -15.31 8.04
C LYS A 139 -6.99 -15.68 9.21
N SER A 140 -6.21 -16.75 9.09
CA SER A 140 -5.17 -17.11 10.08
C SER A 140 -4.08 -16.04 10.22
N ASN A 141 -4.05 -15.07 9.29
CA ASN A 141 -3.13 -13.94 9.24
C ASN A 141 -1.67 -14.43 9.26
N PRO A 142 -1.25 -15.18 8.23
CA PRO A 142 0.06 -15.78 8.12
C PRO A 142 1.14 -14.71 7.98
N LYS A 143 2.39 -15.13 8.06
CA LYS A 143 3.55 -14.25 8.16
C LYS A 143 3.62 -13.25 6.99
N ILE A 144 3.45 -13.70 5.75
CA ILE A 144 3.37 -12.84 4.56
C ILE A 144 2.27 -11.78 4.65
N ILE A 145 1.08 -12.14 5.14
CA ILE A 145 -0.06 -11.20 5.23
C ILE A 145 0.20 -10.14 6.30
N LYS A 146 0.76 -10.53 7.46
CA LYS A 146 1.19 -9.59 8.50
C LYS A 146 2.26 -8.64 7.97
N ALA A 147 3.21 -9.17 7.21
CA ALA A 147 4.30 -8.40 6.62
C ALA A 147 3.78 -7.33 5.65
N GLY A 148 2.91 -7.70 4.70
CA GLY A 148 2.32 -6.74 3.76
C GLY A 148 1.47 -5.66 4.44
N LYS A 149 0.68 -6.05 5.46
CA LYS A 149 -0.09 -5.09 6.29
C LYS A 149 0.82 -4.07 6.99
N MET A 150 1.97 -4.54 7.49
CA MET A 150 2.94 -3.69 8.19
C MET A 150 3.59 -2.70 7.24
N ILE A 151 4.10 -3.17 6.10
CA ILE A 151 4.69 -2.33 5.05
C ILE A 151 3.68 -1.28 4.59
N GLY A 152 2.46 -1.70 4.25
CA GLY A 152 1.41 -0.78 3.82
C GLY A 152 1.07 0.32 4.83
N ARG A 153 0.98 -0.04 6.11
CA ARG A 153 0.67 0.92 7.20
C ARG A 153 1.84 1.88 7.44
N LEU A 154 3.03 1.33 7.67
CA LEU A 154 4.19 2.11 8.08
C LEU A 154 4.73 3.00 6.95
N ARG A 155 4.71 2.50 5.70
CA ARG A 155 5.07 3.34 4.55
C ARG A 155 4.08 4.48 4.36
N ASN A 156 2.77 4.22 4.53
CA ASN A 156 1.77 5.28 4.49
C ASN A 156 2.04 6.30 5.60
N ASP A 157 2.22 5.87 6.86
CA ASP A 157 2.52 6.77 7.99
C ASP A 157 3.71 7.69 7.74
N VAL A 158 4.81 7.15 7.19
CA VAL A 158 6.02 7.96 6.91
C VAL A 158 5.75 9.00 5.82
N VAL A 159 5.04 8.61 4.75
CA VAL A 159 4.83 9.48 3.59
C VAL A 159 3.73 10.52 3.83
N SER A 160 2.68 10.18 4.58
CA SER A 160 1.61 11.12 4.90
C SER A 160 1.89 11.96 6.16
N HIS A 161 2.94 11.65 6.92
CA HIS A 161 3.30 12.26 8.21
C HIS A 161 3.16 13.78 8.22
N GLU A 162 3.89 14.47 7.34
CA GLU A 162 3.93 15.93 7.36
C GLU A 162 2.54 16.55 7.12
N ASP A 163 1.77 15.97 6.20
CA ASP A 163 0.45 16.48 5.84
C ASP A 163 -0.61 16.13 6.88
N GLU A 164 -0.52 14.96 7.50
CA GLU A 164 -1.33 14.56 8.66
C GLU A 164 -1.09 15.51 9.86
N GLN A 165 0.17 15.83 10.16
CA GLN A 165 0.52 16.79 11.21
C GLN A 165 -0.01 18.19 10.91
N LYS A 166 0.11 18.68 9.67
CA LYS A 166 -0.45 19.98 9.26
C LYS A 166 -1.97 20.05 9.42
N ARG A 167 -2.67 18.94 9.17
CA ARG A 167 -4.13 18.85 9.34
C ARG A 167 -4.56 18.72 10.81
N GLY A 168 -3.64 18.39 11.71
CA GLY A 168 -3.95 18.11 13.10
C GLY A 168 -4.66 16.77 13.28
N ASP A 169 -4.30 15.78 12.45
CA ASP A 169 -4.81 14.42 12.55
C ASP A 169 -4.28 13.73 13.83
N CYS A 170 -4.84 12.57 14.14
CA CYS A 170 -4.40 11.78 15.29
C CYS A 170 -2.94 11.30 15.10
N ALA A 171 -2.26 10.97 16.20
CA ALA A 171 -0.89 10.43 16.16
C ALA A 171 -0.75 9.23 15.22
N SER A 172 0.17 9.34 14.25
CA SER A 172 0.57 8.29 13.32
C SER A 172 1.56 7.32 13.98
N GLY A 173 2.03 6.33 13.21
CA GLY A 173 3.12 5.45 13.63
C GLY A 173 4.39 6.21 14.00
N VAL A 174 4.68 7.35 13.35
CA VAL A 174 5.87 8.17 13.63
C VAL A 174 5.79 8.80 15.01
N GLU A 175 4.68 9.46 15.38
CA GLU A 175 4.48 10.02 16.71
C GLU A 175 4.53 8.95 17.81
N CYS A 176 3.89 7.81 17.55
CA CYS A 176 3.86 6.71 18.52
C CYS A 176 5.27 6.15 18.76
N TYR A 177 6.09 6.05 17.71
CA TYR A 177 7.49 5.61 17.83
C TYR A 177 8.34 6.63 18.58
N MET A 178 8.25 7.91 18.20
CA MET A 178 8.97 9.00 18.89
C MET A 178 8.66 9.01 20.38
N LYS A 179 7.37 8.93 20.74
CA LYS A 179 6.93 8.97 22.14
C LYS A 179 7.38 7.72 22.92
N GLN A 180 7.29 6.52 22.34
CA GLN A 180 7.64 5.29 23.05
C GLN A 180 9.15 5.18 23.31
N TYR A 181 9.98 5.60 22.35
CA TYR A 181 11.42 5.42 22.41
C TYR A 181 12.21 6.69 22.75
N ASP A 182 11.52 7.82 22.94
CA ASP A 182 12.11 9.14 23.21
C ASP A 182 13.19 9.52 22.19
N VAL A 183 12.83 9.42 20.91
CA VAL A 183 13.74 9.71 19.79
C VAL A 183 13.22 10.84 18.91
N SER A 184 14.11 11.45 18.12
CA SER A 184 13.72 12.45 17.13
C SER A 184 12.88 11.84 16.01
N GLU A 185 12.08 12.67 15.35
CA GLU A 185 11.27 12.30 14.18
C GLU A 185 12.12 11.63 13.09
N LYS A 186 13.24 12.26 12.71
CA LYS A 186 14.18 11.68 11.75
C LYS A 186 14.62 10.27 12.15
N LYS A 187 14.92 10.05 13.43
CA LYS A 187 15.35 8.73 13.92
C LYS A 187 14.19 7.73 13.90
N ALA A 188 12.97 8.16 14.23
CA ALA A 188 11.78 7.32 14.13
C ALA A 188 11.54 6.86 12.69
N ILE A 189 11.58 7.79 11.71
CA ILE A 189 11.43 7.49 10.29
C ILE A 189 12.51 6.50 9.82
N GLU A 190 13.78 6.74 10.17
CA GLU A 190 14.89 5.84 9.82
C GLU A 190 14.68 4.42 10.38
N GLU A 191 14.21 4.27 11.62
CA GLU A 191 13.96 2.95 12.20
C GLU A 191 12.72 2.28 11.59
N ILE A 192 11.65 3.03 11.30
CA ILE A 192 10.47 2.51 10.61
C ILE A 192 10.84 1.99 9.21
N GLN A 193 11.62 2.74 8.43
CA GLN A 193 12.10 2.31 7.12
C GLN A 193 12.97 1.04 7.20
N LYS A 194 13.77 0.87 8.26
CA LYS A 194 14.51 -0.38 8.51
C LYS A 194 13.57 -1.55 8.81
N MET A 195 12.45 -1.31 9.51
CA MET A 195 11.44 -2.33 9.73
C MET A 195 10.88 -2.81 8.39
N ASP A 196 10.51 -1.90 7.47
CA ASP A 196 10.01 -2.26 6.14
C ASP A 196 10.97 -3.17 5.37
N VAL A 197 12.26 -2.81 5.33
CA VAL A 197 13.30 -3.63 4.68
C VAL A 197 13.43 -5.02 5.33
N ASN A 198 13.30 -5.11 6.65
CA ASN A 198 13.36 -6.39 7.35
C ASN A 198 12.11 -7.23 7.11
N VAL A 199 10.93 -6.61 7.07
CA VAL A 199 9.64 -7.27 6.86
C VAL A 199 9.50 -7.80 5.44
N TRP A 200 10.17 -7.20 4.44
CA TRP A 200 10.28 -7.79 3.10
C TRP A 200 10.96 -9.17 3.10
N LYS A 201 11.87 -9.46 4.04
CA LYS A 201 12.49 -10.79 4.16
C LYS A 201 11.47 -11.86 4.55
N ASP A 202 10.49 -11.48 5.36
CA ASP A 202 9.40 -12.38 5.78
C ASP A 202 8.51 -12.76 4.60
N ILE A 203 8.25 -11.81 3.69
CA ILE A 203 7.54 -12.08 2.43
C ILE A 203 8.35 -13.04 1.55
N ASN A 204 9.66 -12.79 1.40
CA ASN A 204 10.53 -13.63 0.58
C ASN A 204 10.61 -15.07 1.11
N GLU A 205 10.70 -15.23 2.43
CA GLU A 205 10.73 -16.56 3.08
C GLU A 205 9.44 -17.35 2.80
N ASP A 206 8.27 -16.72 2.96
CA ASP A 206 6.97 -17.37 2.73
C ASP A 206 6.73 -17.76 1.26
N CYS A 207 7.47 -17.14 0.32
CA CYS A 207 7.47 -17.50 -1.10
C CYS A 207 8.43 -18.65 -1.45
N MET A 208 9.25 -19.14 -0.51
CA MET A 208 10.14 -20.29 -0.76
C MET A 208 9.37 -21.61 -0.68
N ARG A 209 9.78 -22.61 -1.49
CA ARG A 209 9.14 -23.94 -1.49
C ARG A 209 9.61 -24.79 -0.30
N PRO A 210 8.73 -25.62 0.31
CA PRO A 210 7.30 -25.73 0.04
C PRO A 210 6.50 -24.54 0.57
N THR A 211 5.47 -24.11 -0.16
CA THR A 211 4.65 -22.95 0.22
C THR A 211 3.41 -23.33 1.01
N ASN A 212 2.98 -22.44 1.91
CA ASN A 212 1.79 -22.63 2.76
C ASN A 212 0.46 -22.26 2.06
N ALA A 213 0.53 -21.73 0.85
CA ALA A 213 -0.61 -21.41 -0.01
C ALA A 213 -0.20 -21.57 -1.49
N PRO A 214 -1.17 -21.60 -2.42
CA PRO A 214 -0.88 -21.61 -3.85
C PRO A 214 0.01 -20.43 -4.26
N MET A 215 1.06 -20.71 -5.04
CA MET A 215 2.04 -19.71 -5.47
C MET A 215 1.39 -18.51 -6.20
N LEU A 216 0.30 -18.75 -6.94
CA LEU A 216 -0.43 -17.68 -7.62
C LEU A 216 -1.02 -16.65 -6.65
N LEU A 217 -1.51 -17.08 -5.49
CA LEU A 217 -2.05 -16.19 -4.46
C LEU A 217 -0.93 -15.44 -3.74
N LEU A 218 0.19 -16.11 -3.47
CA LEU A 218 1.37 -15.46 -2.89
C LEU A 218 1.93 -14.39 -3.84
N GLN A 219 2.06 -14.69 -5.13
CA GLN A 219 2.52 -13.74 -6.14
C GLN A 219 1.56 -12.54 -6.29
N HIS A 220 0.26 -12.80 -6.26
CA HIS A 220 -0.76 -11.74 -6.25
C HIS A 220 -0.59 -10.81 -5.05
N PHE A 221 -0.41 -11.38 -3.85
CA PHE A 221 -0.18 -10.60 -2.64
C PHE A 221 1.13 -9.81 -2.68
N VAL A 222 2.22 -10.41 -3.17
CA VAL A 222 3.50 -9.71 -3.36
C VAL A 222 3.32 -8.52 -4.30
N ASN A 223 2.55 -8.67 -5.38
CA ASN A 223 2.26 -7.56 -6.28
C ASN A 223 1.42 -6.47 -5.61
N LEU A 224 0.47 -6.83 -4.75
CA LEU A 224 -0.26 -5.85 -3.93
C LEU A 224 0.69 -5.07 -3.02
N VAL A 225 1.66 -5.72 -2.37
CA VAL A 225 2.67 -5.03 -1.54
C VAL A 225 3.54 -4.10 -2.39
N ARG A 226 3.96 -4.53 -3.60
CA ARG A 226 4.72 -3.69 -4.53
C ARG A 226 3.97 -2.43 -4.98
N VAL A 227 2.64 -2.45 -5.03
CA VAL A 227 1.85 -1.24 -5.32
C VAL A 227 2.12 -0.15 -4.28
N THR A 228 2.36 -0.49 -3.01
CA THR A 228 2.76 0.48 -1.99
C THR A 228 4.11 1.12 -2.28
N ASP A 229 5.09 0.35 -2.75
CA ASP A 229 6.39 0.91 -3.13
C ASP A 229 6.25 1.89 -4.32
N VAL A 230 5.40 1.56 -5.29
CA VAL A 230 5.15 2.43 -6.47
C VAL A 230 4.35 3.67 -6.08
N ALA A 231 3.26 3.51 -5.32
CA ALA A 231 2.37 4.60 -4.92
C ALA A 231 3.04 5.60 -3.97
N TYR A 232 4.08 5.17 -3.25
CA TYR A 232 4.82 6.00 -2.31
C TYR A 232 6.29 6.21 -2.71
N ALA A 233 6.61 6.03 -3.99
CA ALA A 233 7.98 6.12 -4.50
C ALA A 233 8.57 7.54 -4.45
N THR A 234 7.72 8.56 -4.56
CA THR A 234 8.11 9.97 -4.61
C THR A 234 8.07 10.65 -3.23
N ASP A 235 8.00 9.87 -2.15
CA ASP A 235 7.76 10.35 -0.78
C ASP A 235 6.50 11.25 -0.67
N GLU A 236 5.54 11.04 -1.56
CA GLU A 236 4.21 11.66 -1.55
C GLU A 236 3.14 10.56 -1.63
N ASP A 237 1.96 10.82 -1.04
CA ASP A 237 0.80 9.94 -1.17
C ASP A 237 0.22 10.07 -2.58
N SER A 238 0.79 9.31 -3.52
CA SER A 238 0.36 9.33 -4.92
C SER A 238 -0.99 8.65 -5.15
N TYR A 239 -1.55 7.99 -4.14
CA TYR A 239 -2.91 7.45 -4.21
C TYR A 239 -3.94 8.57 -4.00
N THR A 240 -3.74 9.41 -2.97
CA THR A 240 -4.60 10.55 -2.67
C THR A 240 -4.35 11.74 -3.61
N ILE A 241 -3.08 12.00 -3.93
CA ILE A 241 -2.65 13.09 -4.82
C ILE A 241 -2.03 12.43 -6.07
N PRO A 242 -2.82 12.18 -7.15
CA PRO A 242 -2.44 11.25 -8.21
C PRO A 242 -1.35 11.74 -9.18
N LEU A 243 -0.51 12.68 -8.77
CA LEU A 243 0.59 13.21 -9.57
C LEU A 243 1.61 12.12 -9.91
N GLY A 244 2.03 11.30 -8.94
CA GLY A 244 3.03 10.23 -9.16
C GLY A 244 2.51 9.01 -9.93
N LEU A 245 1.20 8.74 -9.90
CA LEU A 245 0.60 7.57 -10.58
C LEU A 245 0.05 7.88 -11.97
N LYS A 246 -0.15 9.16 -12.31
CA LYS A 246 -0.74 9.56 -13.60
C LYS A 246 0.01 9.00 -14.81
N ASP A 247 1.33 9.13 -14.81
CA ASP A 247 2.16 8.67 -15.94
C ASP A 247 2.16 7.14 -16.04
N HIS A 248 2.14 6.43 -14.91
CA HIS A 248 1.99 4.98 -14.88
C HIS A 248 0.65 4.54 -15.50
N VAL A 249 -0.45 5.22 -15.15
CA VAL A 249 -1.77 4.94 -15.71
C VAL A 249 -1.80 5.22 -17.22
N ALA A 250 -1.22 6.34 -17.66
CA ALA A 250 -1.15 6.67 -19.08
C ALA A 250 -0.37 5.62 -19.87
N LEU A 251 0.81 5.22 -19.40
CA LEU A 251 1.66 4.23 -20.06
C LEU A 251 1.03 2.83 -20.11
N LEU A 252 0.28 2.44 -19.07
CA LEU A 252 -0.30 1.10 -18.98
C LEU A 252 -1.65 0.96 -19.70
N TYR A 253 -2.44 2.04 -19.76
CA TYR A 253 -3.85 1.96 -20.16
C TYR A 253 -4.25 2.92 -21.29
N ILE A 254 -3.40 3.89 -21.67
CA ILE A 254 -3.72 4.91 -22.68
C ILE A 254 -2.75 4.83 -23.86
N GLU A 255 -1.45 4.83 -23.58
CA GLU A 255 -0.41 4.85 -24.60
C GLU A 255 -0.17 3.45 -25.19
N GLN A 256 0.05 3.40 -26.50
CA GLN A 256 0.41 2.17 -27.18
C GLN A 256 1.93 1.98 -27.15
N VAL A 257 2.39 0.76 -26.89
CA VAL A 257 3.81 0.41 -27.00
C VAL A 257 4.24 0.60 -28.45
N PRO A 258 5.23 1.45 -28.76
CA PRO A 258 5.71 1.63 -30.12
C PRO A 258 6.23 0.31 -30.67
N LEU A 259 5.68 -0.11 -31.81
CA LEU A 259 6.25 -1.21 -32.59
C LEU A 259 7.36 -0.61 -33.45
N TYR A 260 8.60 -1.01 -33.19
CA TYR A 260 9.71 -0.71 -34.10
C TYR A 260 9.71 -1.76 -35.22
N GLU A 261 9.58 -1.31 -36.47
CA GLU A 261 9.76 -2.13 -37.68
C GLU A 261 11.24 -2.34 -38.02
#